data_AF-A0A3P6QA43-F1
#
_entry.id   AF-A0A3P6QA43-F1
#
_cell.length_a   1.000
_cell.length_b   1.000
_cell.length_c   1.000
_cell.angle_alpha   90.00
_cell.angle_beta   90.00
_cell.angle_gamma   90.00
#
_symmetry.space_group_name_H-M   'P 1'
#
loop_
_entity.id
_entity.type
_entity.pdbx_description
1 polymer ?
#
loop_
_entity_poly.entity_id
_entity_poly.type
_entity_poly.pdbx_seq_one_letter_code
_entity_poly.pdbx_strand_id
1 'polypeptide(L)'
;VDAETGYPNLAKWAKIFTTGIVFDPLRVRQCAKKLASDASERKRDGCIVATTALNSMVNQQNTNAYMCDELVLEKFHENVAKICETHPEEVVKKLEEVRSALFSRGVNAHFLCNVDLIDDKLFNHYQWDFVETGFGKAEKFMGKAGESVDMDFVGRQKVLGVGGSESSFIYQTCTMDCDWMSEELVPTMLFTQYLSQCEGETPFYTPTFCHIGDTLQSAIVCLGPLWRGIRGDGLAYGANIYTRYERRIIFLSLYRCAQPVEAYERTKKIVNDVLKSGNVVESEFEAAKRSLICEMMQCEETLEI
;
A
#
# COMPACT_ATOMS: atom_id res chain seq x y z
N VAL A 1 -10.83 18.34 -12.51
CA VAL A 1 -10.80 19.81 -12.68
C VAL A 1 -11.09 20.05 -14.15
N ASP A 2 -12.19 20.70 -14.52
CA ASP A 2 -12.45 20.94 -15.95
C ASP A 2 -11.41 21.92 -16.55
N ALA A 3 -11.14 21.78 -17.85
CA ALA A 3 -10.11 22.54 -18.53
C ALA A 3 -10.45 24.05 -18.57
N GLU A 4 -11.74 24.41 -18.59
CA GLU A 4 -12.18 25.79 -18.77
C GLU A 4 -12.17 26.63 -17.48
N THR A 5 -12.55 26.06 -16.32
CA THR A 5 -12.68 26.86 -15.07
C THR A 5 -11.56 26.60 -14.08
N GLY A 6 -10.94 25.43 -14.13
CA GLY A 6 -10.04 25.00 -13.09
C GLY A 6 -8.54 25.08 -13.43
N TYR A 7 -8.16 24.95 -14.70
CA TYR A 7 -6.76 25.14 -15.14
C TYR A 7 -6.16 26.49 -14.68
N PRO A 8 -6.84 27.64 -14.84
CA PRO A 8 -6.27 28.93 -14.45
C PRO A 8 -6.06 29.06 -12.93
N ASN A 9 -6.73 28.22 -12.14
CA ASN A 9 -6.66 28.21 -10.68
C ASN A 9 -5.61 27.23 -10.13
N LEU A 10 -4.99 26.41 -10.97
CA LEU A 10 -4.09 25.34 -10.54
C LEU A 10 -2.90 25.87 -9.74
N ALA A 11 -2.23 26.90 -10.25
CA ALA A 11 -1.11 27.55 -9.56
C ALA A 11 -1.52 28.14 -8.20
N LYS A 12 -2.72 28.74 -8.15
CA LYS A 12 -3.29 29.30 -6.91
C LYS A 12 -3.55 28.20 -5.89
N TRP A 13 -4.16 27.08 -6.29
CA TRP A 13 -4.40 25.96 -5.38
C TRP A 13 -3.10 25.30 -4.92
N ALA A 14 -2.15 25.08 -5.84
CA ALA A 14 -0.83 24.57 -5.49
C ALA A 14 -0.15 25.45 -4.44
N LYS A 15 -0.14 26.78 -4.62
CA LYS A 15 0.39 27.72 -3.63
C LYS A 15 -0.31 27.59 -2.27
N ILE A 16 -1.64 27.52 -2.27
CA ILE A 16 -2.43 27.37 -1.03
C ILE A 16 -2.07 26.08 -0.31
N PHE A 17 -2.04 24.94 -0.99
CA PHE A 17 -1.83 23.63 -0.35
C PHE A 17 -0.38 23.39 0.10
N THR A 18 0.61 24.05 -0.51
CA THR A 18 2.01 23.89 -0.14
C THR A 18 2.45 24.90 0.92
N THR A 19 2.25 26.21 0.66
CA THR A 19 2.79 27.31 1.48
C THR A 19 1.71 28.11 2.19
N GLY A 20 0.47 28.09 1.69
CA GLY A 20 -0.63 28.91 2.19
C GLY A 20 -1.45 28.30 3.33
N ILE A 21 -1.25 27.02 3.67
CA ILE A 21 -1.96 26.37 4.78
C ILE A 21 -1.56 27.03 6.10
N VAL A 22 -2.55 27.38 6.92
CA VAL A 22 -2.34 27.86 8.30
C VAL A 22 -2.69 26.74 9.26
N PHE A 23 -1.71 26.33 10.08
CA PHE A 23 -1.92 25.33 11.13
C PHE A 23 -2.58 25.97 12.36
N ASP A 24 -3.90 26.07 12.33
CA ASP A 24 -4.68 26.50 13.51
C ASP A 24 -4.64 25.43 14.62
N PRO A 25 -4.22 25.76 15.86
CA PRO A 25 -4.09 24.78 16.93
C PRO A 25 -5.40 24.04 17.27
N LEU A 26 -6.55 24.72 17.22
CA LEU A 26 -7.83 24.09 17.55
C LEU A 26 -8.19 23.02 16.50
N ARG A 27 -7.99 23.32 15.22
CA ARG A 27 -8.20 22.38 14.12
C ARG A 27 -7.21 21.23 14.16
N VAL A 28 -5.92 21.51 14.40
CA VAL A 28 -4.89 20.46 14.55
C VAL A 28 -5.28 19.46 15.64
N ARG A 29 -5.69 19.95 16.81
CA ARG A 29 -6.16 19.09 17.91
C ARG A 29 -7.37 18.25 17.51
N GLN A 30 -8.37 18.86 16.86
CA GLN A 30 -9.57 18.14 16.42
C GLN A 30 -9.23 17.04 15.41
N CYS A 31 -8.37 17.32 14.44
CA CYS A 31 -7.88 16.34 13.48
C CYS A 31 -7.13 15.20 14.18
N ALA A 32 -6.22 15.50 15.11
CA ALA A 32 -5.49 14.47 15.85
C ALA A 32 -6.43 13.58 16.68
N LYS A 33 -7.43 14.15 17.36
CA LYS A 33 -8.45 13.38 18.09
C LYS A 33 -9.29 12.49 17.16
N LYS A 34 -9.65 13.00 15.98
CA LYS A 34 -10.39 12.22 14.98
C LYS A 34 -9.56 11.03 14.50
N LEU A 35 -8.32 11.26 14.07
CA LEU A 35 -7.41 10.21 13.60
C LEU A 35 -7.14 9.14 14.67
N ALA A 36 -6.97 9.54 15.93
CA ALA A 36 -6.86 8.58 17.04
C ALA A 36 -8.15 7.76 17.24
N SER A 37 -9.32 8.40 17.12
CA SER A 37 -10.61 7.72 17.25
C SER A 37 -10.85 6.72 16.11
N ASP A 38 -10.44 7.03 14.89
CA ASP A 38 -10.63 6.17 13.70
C ASP A 38 -9.89 4.83 13.87
N ALA A 39 -8.76 4.80 14.61
CA ALA A 39 -8.04 3.57 14.93
C ALA A 39 -8.87 2.57 15.76
N SER A 40 -9.87 3.03 16.52
CA SER A 40 -10.72 2.16 17.33
C SER A 40 -11.58 1.20 16.51
N GLU A 41 -12.02 1.61 15.32
CA GLU A 41 -12.75 0.76 14.37
C GLU A 41 -11.80 -0.25 13.74
N ARG A 42 -10.61 0.20 13.34
CA ARG A 42 -9.56 -0.64 12.75
C ARG A 42 -9.05 -1.73 13.67
N LYS A 43 -9.05 -1.52 14.99
CA LYS A 43 -8.74 -2.55 16.00
C LYS A 43 -9.74 -3.70 16.06
N ARG A 44 -10.95 -3.52 15.51
CA ARG A 44 -11.98 -4.57 15.45
C ARG A 44 -11.85 -5.41 14.19
N ASP A 45 -11.17 -4.90 13.17
CA ASP A 45 -10.89 -5.61 11.95
C ASP A 45 -9.70 -6.57 12.15
N GLY A 46 -9.98 -7.87 12.11
CA GLY A 46 -8.96 -8.90 12.29
C GLY A 46 -7.89 -8.92 11.20
N CYS A 47 -8.21 -8.50 9.97
CA CYS A 47 -7.25 -8.39 8.88
C CYS A 47 -6.23 -7.29 9.15
N ILE A 48 -6.71 -6.11 9.56
CA ILE A 48 -5.87 -4.96 9.90
C ILE A 48 -4.97 -5.31 11.09
N VAL A 49 -5.55 -5.81 12.19
CA VAL A 49 -4.78 -6.17 13.40
C VAL A 49 -3.69 -7.21 13.10
N ALA A 50 -4.02 -8.25 12.32
CA ALA A 50 -3.05 -9.28 11.98
C ALA A 50 -1.96 -8.75 11.02
N THR A 51 -2.30 -7.86 10.09
CA THR A 51 -1.31 -7.24 9.19
C THR A 51 -0.39 -6.27 9.94
N THR A 52 -0.92 -5.42 10.82
CA THR A 52 -0.14 -4.56 11.72
C THR A 52 0.82 -5.40 12.56
N ALA A 53 0.32 -6.48 13.16
CA ALA A 53 1.13 -7.36 13.98
C ALA A 53 2.31 -7.95 13.18
N LEU A 54 2.07 -8.38 11.95
CA LEU A 54 3.12 -8.87 11.07
C LEU A 54 4.11 -7.78 10.64
N ASN A 55 3.62 -6.61 10.23
CA ASN A 55 4.48 -5.47 9.88
C ASN A 55 5.38 -5.06 11.05
N SER A 56 4.87 -5.12 12.28
CA SER A 56 5.65 -4.85 13.50
C SER A 56 6.71 -5.91 13.82
N MET A 57 6.57 -7.12 13.30
CA MET A 57 7.56 -8.20 13.47
C MET A 57 8.63 -8.16 12.38
N VAL A 58 8.26 -7.77 11.16
CA VAL A 58 9.11 -7.85 9.96
C VAL A 58 9.90 -6.56 9.74
N ASN A 59 9.30 -5.39 9.96
CA ASN A 59 9.94 -4.12 9.61
C ASN A 59 10.62 -3.46 10.83
N GLN A 60 11.70 -2.72 10.57
CA GLN A 60 12.33 -1.87 11.59
C GLN A 60 11.42 -0.68 11.96
N GLN A 61 11.56 -0.14 13.17
CA GLN A 61 10.68 0.93 13.69
C GLN A 61 10.75 2.25 12.90
N ASN A 62 11.82 2.49 12.15
CA ASN A 62 12.03 3.70 11.35
C ASN A 62 11.59 3.54 9.88
N THR A 63 10.87 2.47 9.55
CA THR A 63 10.35 2.24 8.19
C THR A 63 8.97 2.86 8.01
N ASN A 64 8.61 3.18 6.77
CA ASN A 64 7.27 3.69 6.46
C ASN A 64 6.20 2.63 6.77
N ALA A 65 6.48 1.35 6.48
CA ALA A 65 5.58 0.24 6.81
C ALA A 65 5.19 0.16 8.28
N TYR A 66 6.12 0.53 9.17
CA TYR A 66 5.86 0.56 10.61
C TYR A 66 5.27 1.89 11.06
N MET A 67 5.90 3.01 10.69
CA MET A 67 5.52 4.34 11.19
C MET A 67 4.16 4.81 10.69
N CYS A 68 3.77 4.42 9.47
CA CYS A 68 2.50 4.83 8.86
C CYS A 68 1.36 3.83 9.14
N ASP A 69 1.59 2.80 9.95
CA ASP A 69 0.53 1.87 10.33
C ASP A 69 -0.52 2.56 11.21
N GLU A 70 -1.80 2.43 10.85
CA GLU A 70 -2.90 3.15 11.50
C GLU A 70 -3.01 2.85 13.01
N LEU A 71 -2.71 1.62 13.44
CA LEU A 71 -2.76 1.25 14.86
C LEU A 71 -1.52 1.73 15.63
N VAL A 72 -0.37 1.84 14.95
CA VAL A 72 0.84 2.47 15.51
C VAL A 72 0.62 3.97 15.68
N LEU A 73 -0.02 4.61 14.70
CA LEU A 73 -0.29 6.05 14.67
C LEU A 73 -1.31 6.51 15.72
N GLU A 74 -2.17 5.63 16.24
CA GLU A 74 -3.15 5.97 17.28
C GLU A 74 -2.48 6.69 18.47
N LYS A 75 -1.48 6.06 19.10
CA LYS A 75 -0.79 6.63 20.27
C LYS A 75 -0.05 7.91 19.93
N PHE A 76 0.46 8.01 18.70
CA PHE A 76 1.09 9.23 18.21
C PHE A 76 0.06 10.36 18.14
N HIS A 77 -1.11 10.11 17.54
CA HIS A 77 -2.19 11.09 17.43
C HIS A 77 -2.79 11.49 18.79
N GLU A 78 -2.97 10.55 19.71
CA GLU A 78 -3.36 10.84 21.10
C GLU A 78 -2.36 11.78 21.78
N ASN A 79 -1.07 11.50 21.62
CA ASN A 79 -0.01 12.32 22.19
C ASN A 79 0.02 13.72 21.56
N VAL A 80 -0.12 13.83 20.24
CA VAL A 80 -0.22 15.13 19.54
C VAL A 80 -1.43 15.92 20.05
N ALA A 81 -2.60 15.28 20.20
CA ALA A 81 -3.79 15.93 20.73
C ALA A 81 -3.57 16.45 22.17
N LYS A 82 -2.89 15.68 23.02
CA LYS A 82 -2.55 16.06 24.40
C LYS A 82 -1.55 17.21 24.48
N ILE A 83 -0.48 17.17 23.67
CA ILE A 83 0.50 18.26 23.62
C ILE A 83 -0.18 19.53 23.09
N CYS A 84 -1.06 19.43 22.11
CA CYS A 84 -1.78 20.58 21.57
C CYS A 84 -2.71 21.26 22.60
N GLU A 85 -3.13 20.57 23.66
CA GLU A 85 -3.89 21.17 24.77
C GLU A 85 -3.03 21.97 25.74
N THR A 86 -1.77 21.59 25.90
CA THR A 86 -0.87 22.17 26.92
C THR A 86 0.16 23.13 26.32
N HIS A 87 0.68 22.81 25.13
CA HIS A 87 1.73 23.53 24.41
C HIS A 87 1.40 23.61 22.90
N PRO A 88 0.31 24.30 22.51
CA PRO A 88 -0.14 24.36 21.11
C PRO A 88 0.90 24.95 20.15
N GLU A 89 1.65 25.95 20.60
CA GLU A 89 2.69 26.60 19.79
C GLU A 89 3.82 25.64 19.41
N GLU A 90 4.16 24.68 20.29
CA GLU A 90 5.19 23.67 20.01
C GLU A 90 4.74 22.72 18.88
N VAL A 91 3.46 22.32 18.89
CA VAL A 91 2.91 21.44 17.84
C VAL A 91 2.88 22.16 16.50
N VAL A 92 2.43 23.42 16.48
CA VAL A 92 2.43 24.24 15.26
C VAL A 92 3.86 24.40 14.75
N LYS A 93 4.81 24.71 15.62
CA LYS A 93 6.23 24.80 15.25
C LYS A 93 6.74 23.52 14.60
N LYS A 94 6.43 22.34 15.15
CA LYS A 94 6.81 21.05 14.55
C LYS A 94 6.16 20.81 13.19
N LEU A 95 4.89 21.16 13.00
CA LEU A 95 4.22 21.07 11.69
C LEU A 95 4.88 22.00 10.66
N GLU A 96 5.30 23.18 11.09
CA GLU A 96 6.04 24.12 10.27
C GLU A 96 7.46 23.63 9.90
N GLU A 97 8.14 22.97 10.84
CA GLU A 97 9.41 22.29 10.58
C GLU A 97 9.24 21.17 9.53
N VAL A 98 8.17 20.37 9.64
CA VAL A 98 7.85 19.33 8.64
C VAL A 98 7.56 19.96 7.28
N ARG A 99 6.74 21.02 7.22
CA ARG A 99 6.47 21.74 5.95
C ARG A 99 7.76 22.27 5.33
N SER A 100 8.61 22.91 6.13
CA SER A 100 9.89 23.43 5.68
C SER A 100 10.80 22.32 5.18
N ALA A 101 10.84 21.17 5.85
CA ALA A 101 11.63 20.01 5.44
C ALA A 101 11.10 19.39 4.13
N LEU A 102 9.78 19.22 3.99
CA LEU A 102 9.15 18.67 2.78
C LEU A 102 9.47 19.48 1.53
N PHE A 103 9.47 20.81 1.65
CA PHE A 103 9.73 21.74 0.55
C PHE A 103 11.16 22.30 0.53
N SER A 104 12.06 21.77 1.36
CA SER A 104 13.48 22.18 1.42
C SER A 104 14.29 21.79 0.18
N ARG A 105 13.73 20.97 -0.70
CA ARG A 105 14.29 20.54 -1.98
C ARG A 105 13.30 20.84 -3.11
N GLY A 106 13.78 20.79 -4.35
CA GLY A 106 12.91 20.95 -5.51
C GLY A 106 11.82 19.89 -5.56
N VAL A 107 10.66 20.27 -6.06
CA VAL A 107 9.48 19.41 -6.22
C VAL A 107 9.38 18.95 -7.66
N ASN A 108 9.07 17.68 -7.88
CA ASN A 108 8.70 17.16 -9.20
C ASN A 108 7.18 17.27 -9.36
N ALA A 109 6.73 17.99 -10.39
CA ALA A 109 5.32 18.08 -10.76
C ALA A 109 5.10 17.33 -12.07
N HIS A 110 4.13 16.41 -12.08
CA HIS A 110 3.72 15.67 -13.27
C HIS A 110 2.35 16.22 -13.71
N PHE A 111 2.27 16.67 -14.96
CA PHE A 111 1.03 17.19 -15.55
C PHE A 111 0.54 16.22 -16.63
N LEU A 112 -0.66 15.69 -16.43
CA LEU A 112 -1.38 14.92 -17.44
C LEU A 112 -2.56 15.74 -17.92
N CYS A 113 -2.55 16.13 -19.19
CA CYS A 113 -3.60 16.96 -19.77
C CYS A 113 -3.65 16.81 -21.29
N ASN A 114 -4.85 17.03 -21.86
CA ASN A 114 -4.98 17.25 -23.29
C ASN A 114 -4.60 18.71 -23.59
N VAL A 115 -3.47 18.90 -24.27
CA VAL A 115 -2.90 20.22 -24.60
C VAL A 115 -3.84 21.02 -25.51
N ASP A 116 -4.64 20.36 -26.34
CA ASP A 116 -5.57 21.04 -27.26
C ASP A 116 -6.72 21.76 -26.53
N LEU A 117 -6.96 21.43 -25.26
CA LEU A 117 -7.98 22.05 -24.42
C LEU A 117 -7.43 23.22 -23.58
N ILE A 118 -6.13 23.49 -23.64
CA ILE A 118 -5.49 24.57 -22.88
C ILE A 118 -5.49 25.84 -23.73
N ASP A 119 -6.20 26.87 -23.28
CA ASP A 119 -6.08 28.22 -23.87
C ASP A 119 -4.82 28.91 -23.31
N ASP A 120 -3.82 29.12 -24.16
CA ASP A 120 -2.57 29.81 -23.84
C ASP A 120 -2.79 31.20 -23.20
N LYS A 121 -3.92 31.86 -23.49
CA LYS A 121 -4.26 33.16 -22.89
C LYS A 121 -4.54 33.07 -21.40
N LEU A 122 -4.92 31.89 -20.92
CA LEU A 122 -5.19 31.61 -19.51
C LEU A 122 -3.93 31.18 -18.75
N PHE A 123 -2.85 30.83 -19.46
CA PHE A 123 -1.58 30.49 -18.85
C PHE A 123 -0.73 31.73 -18.60
N ASN A 124 -0.27 31.89 -17.36
CA ASN A 124 0.70 32.90 -17.01
C ASN A 124 1.79 32.29 -16.10
N HIS A 125 3.02 32.21 -16.60
CA HIS A 125 4.15 31.64 -15.87
C HIS A 125 4.41 32.32 -14.52
N TYR A 126 4.14 33.63 -14.40
CA TYR A 126 4.29 34.37 -13.14
C TYR A 126 3.38 33.86 -12.01
N GLN A 127 2.32 33.11 -12.34
CA GLN A 127 1.47 32.48 -11.32
C GLN A 127 2.23 31.44 -10.49
N TRP A 128 3.37 30.94 -11.00
CA TRP A 128 4.21 29.92 -10.37
C TRP A 128 5.45 30.49 -9.66
N ASP A 129 5.63 31.81 -9.57
CA ASP A 129 6.78 32.45 -8.89
C ASP A 129 6.97 32.03 -7.42
N PHE A 130 5.90 31.54 -6.78
CA PHE A 130 5.96 31.01 -5.41
C PHE A 130 6.81 29.74 -5.30
N VAL A 131 7.00 29.01 -6.40
CA VAL A 131 7.83 27.80 -6.46
C VAL A 131 9.31 28.17 -6.35
N GLU A 132 9.75 29.18 -7.09
CA GLU A 132 11.15 29.62 -7.08
C GLU A 132 11.58 30.22 -5.74
N THR A 133 10.64 30.87 -5.06
CA THR A 133 10.88 31.54 -3.77
C THR A 133 10.60 30.63 -2.57
N GLY A 134 9.64 29.70 -2.70
CA GLY A 134 9.16 28.88 -1.60
C GLY A 134 9.84 27.52 -1.48
N PHE A 135 10.42 26.97 -2.56
CA PHE A 135 11.02 25.64 -2.57
C PHE A 135 12.54 25.69 -2.69
N GLY A 136 13.19 24.66 -2.15
CA GLY A 136 14.63 24.53 -2.27
C GLY A 136 15.09 24.14 -3.68
N LYS A 137 16.40 24.10 -3.88
CA LYS A 137 16.98 23.74 -5.18
C LYS A 137 16.63 22.29 -5.54
N ALA A 138 16.28 22.07 -6.81
CA ALA A 138 16.13 20.74 -7.35
C ALA A 138 17.50 20.07 -7.42
N GLU A 139 17.68 19.03 -6.61
CA GLU A 139 18.82 18.12 -6.69
C GLU A 139 18.32 16.76 -7.16
N LYS A 140 19.12 16.08 -7.98
CA LYS A 140 18.80 14.72 -8.39
C LYS A 140 18.85 13.82 -7.15
N PHE A 141 17.69 13.40 -6.68
CA PHE A 141 17.60 12.42 -5.60
C PHE A 141 18.06 11.06 -6.13
N MET A 142 19.09 10.51 -5.50
CA MET A 142 19.60 9.16 -5.78
C MET A 142 19.27 8.31 -4.56
N GLY A 143 18.31 7.41 -4.70
CA GLY A 143 17.94 6.44 -3.67
C GLY A 143 18.13 5.02 -4.18
N LYS A 144 18.53 4.10 -3.30
CA LYS A 144 18.40 2.67 -3.58
C LYS A 144 16.97 2.28 -3.22
N ALA A 145 16.19 1.80 -4.19
CA ALA A 145 14.85 1.30 -3.93
C ALA A 145 14.89 0.12 -2.95
N GLY A 146 13.92 0.08 -2.04
CA GLY A 146 13.77 -0.98 -1.04
C GLY A 146 13.34 -0.43 0.33
N GLU A 147 13.00 -1.34 1.23
CA GLU A 147 12.62 -1.05 2.60
C GLU A 147 13.48 -1.88 3.57
N SER A 148 13.88 -1.28 4.69
CA SER A 148 14.75 -1.94 5.69
C SER A 148 13.97 -2.99 6.50
N VAL A 149 14.24 -4.26 6.24
CA VAL A 149 13.62 -5.38 6.97
C VAL A 149 14.50 -5.82 8.15
N ASP A 150 13.88 -6.16 9.28
CA ASP A 150 14.55 -6.76 10.45
C ASP A 150 14.77 -8.26 10.20
N MET A 151 15.94 -8.67 9.72
CA MET A 151 16.23 -10.08 9.38
C MET A 151 16.07 -11.05 10.58
N ASP A 152 16.01 -10.55 11.82
CA ASP A 152 15.75 -11.35 13.02
C ASP A 152 14.25 -11.75 13.15
N PHE A 153 13.40 -11.44 12.17
CA PHE A 153 12.00 -11.85 12.16
C PHE A 153 11.82 -13.37 11.97
N VAL A 154 12.82 -14.07 11.41
CA VAL A 154 12.73 -15.50 11.08
C VAL A 154 12.46 -16.32 12.35
N GLY A 155 11.39 -17.14 12.31
CA GLY A 155 10.97 -17.98 13.43
C GLY A 155 10.13 -17.26 14.48
N ARG A 156 9.93 -15.94 14.39
CA ARG A 156 8.97 -15.23 15.26
C ARG A 156 7.54 -15.65 14.91
N GLN A 157 6.72 -15.83 15.93
CA GLN A 157 5.32 -16.21 15.78
C GLN A 157 4.48 -15.38 16.75
N LYS A 158 3.27 -15.01 16.32
CA LYS A 158 2.34 -14.25 17.14
C LYS A 158 0.91 -14.69 16.87
N VAL A 159 0.16 -14.91 17.94
CA VAL A 159 -1.27 -15.22 17.90
C VAL A 159 -1.99 -14.13 18.67
N LEU A 160 -3.04 -13.58 18.07
CA LEU A 160 -3.80 -12.45 18.63
C LEU A 160 -5.28 -12.80 18.64
N GLY A 161 -5.92 -12.59 19.79
CA GLY A 161 -7.38 -12.60 19.90
C GLY A 161 -7.94 -11.22 19.52
N VAL A 162 -8.82 -11.17 18.52
CA VAL A 162 -9.51 -9.93 18.11
C VAL A 162 -10.99 -10.11 18.36
N GLY A 163 -11.49 -9.52 19.45
CA GLY A 163 -12.88 -9.74 19.89
C GLY A 163 -13.95 -9.23 18.92
N GLY A 164 -13.60 -8.36 17.98
CA GLY A 164 -14.51 -7.85 16.94
C GLY A 164 -14.51 -8.68 15.64
N SER A 165 -13.68 -9.72 15.54
CA SER A 165 -13.53 -10.51 14.33
C SER A 165 -14.29 -11.84 14.41
N GLU A 166 -15.21 -12.06 13.48
CA GLU A 166 -15.95 -13.33 13.34
C GLU A 166 -15.14 -14.39 12.58
N SER A 167 -14.04 -14.01 11.95
CA SER A 167 -13.19 -14.89 11.14
C SER A 167 -11.74 -14.90 11.63
N SER A 168 -11.00 -15.93 11.22
CA SER A 168 -9.56 -16.03 11.47
C SER A 168 -8.75 -15.54 10.27
N PHE A 169 -7.56 -15.00 10.50
CA PHE A 169 -6.63 -14.55 9.47
C PHE A 169 -5.26 -15.17 9.73
N ILE A 170 -4.62 -15.70 8.70
CA ILE A 170 -3.26 -16.23 8.80
C ILE A 170 -2.38 -15.48 7.82
N TYR A 171 -1.28 -14.95 8.36
CA TYR A 171 -0.22 -14.36 7.57
C TYR A 171 1.11 -15.01 7.90
N GLN A 172 1.85 -15.38 6.86
CA GLN A 172 3.18 -15.96 6.99
C GLN A 172 4.09 -15.32 5.95
N THR A 173 5.35 -15.11 6.32
CA THR A 173 6.36 -14.58 5.40
C THR A 173 7.60 -15.46 5.39
N CYS A 174 8.30 -15.45 4.27
CA CYS A 174 9.68 -15.93 4.17
C CYS A 174 10.53 -14.93 3.40
N THR A 175 11.84 -14.96 3.61
CA THR A 175 12.79 -14.17 2.84
C THR A 175 12.94 -14.74 1.44
N MET A 176 13.16 -13.87 0.46
CA MET A 176 13.59 -14.27 -0.88
C MET A 176 14.96 -13.64 -1.19
N ASP A 177 15.81 -14.40 -1.89
CA ASP A 177 17.17 -13.98 -2.25
C ASP A 177 17.19 -13.31 -3.63
N CYS A 178 16.19 -12.47 -3.90
CA CYS A 178 16.10 -11.68 -5.11
C CYS A 178 15.61 -10.27 -4.76
N ASP A 179 16.10 -9.28 -5.51
CA ASP A 179 15.61 -7.90 -5.43
C ASP A 179 14.98 -7.46 -6.75
N TRP A 180 14.55 -6.19 -6.80
CA TRP A 180 13.86 -5.62 -7.94
C TRP A 180 14.66 -5.63 -9.26
N MET A 181 15.98 -5.84 -9.21
CA MET A 181 16.85 -5.95 -10.39
C MET A 181 17.26 -7.40 -10.72
N SER A 182 16.82 -8.37 -9.92
CA SER A 182 17.18 -9.77 -10.11
C SER A 182 16.44 -10.38 -11.28
N GLU A 183 17.15 -11.16 -12.10
CA GLU A 183 16.55 -11.98 -13.17
C GLU A 183 15.54 -13.02 -12.63
N GLU A 184 15.67 -13.38 -11.35
CA GLU A 184 14.79 -14.34 -10.66
C GLU A 184 13.49 -13.71 -10.14
N LEU A 185 13.36 -12.38 -10.16
CA LEU A 185 12.16 -11.72 -9.66
C LEU A 185 10.94 -12.09 -10.51
N VAL A 186 11.01 -11.95 -11.84
CA VAL A 186 9.89 -12.21 -12.73
C VAL A 186 9.43 -13.67 -12.65
N PRO A 187 10.34 -14.68 -12.68
CA PRO A 187 9.98 -16.06 -12.41
C PRO A 187 9.31 -16.27 -11.05
N THR A 188 9.80 -15.60 -9.99
CA THR A 188 9.21 -15.71 -8.64
C THR A 188 7.81 -15.11 -8.59
N MET A 189 7.62 -13.91 -9.15
CA MET A 189 6.31 -13.27 -9.26
C MET A 189 5.32 -14.15 -10.02
N LEU A 190 5.74 -14.67 -11.17
CA LEU A 190 4.91 -15.55 -12.00
C LEU A 190 4.54 -16.84 -11.29
N PHE A 191 5.46 -17.43 -10.53
CA PHE A 191 5.17 -18.60 -9.70
C PHE A 191 4.15 -18.29 -8.61
N THR A 192 4.31 -17.17 -7.89
CA THR A 192 3.34 -16.76 -6.87
C THR A 192 1.97 -16.43 -7.47
N GLN A 193 1.95 -15.84 -8.67
CA GLN A 193 0.71 -15.57 -9.41
C GLN A 193 0.04 -16.85 -9.89
N TYR A 194 0.80 -17.82 -10.40
CA TYR A 194 0.27 -19.11 -10.81
C TYR A 194 -0.47 -19.82 -9.66
N LEU A 195 0.10 -19.78 -8.44
CA LEU A 195 -0.51 -20.36 -7.26
C LEU A 195 -1.82 -19.66 -6.87
N SER A 196 -1.87 -18.34 -7.01
CA SER A 196 -2.86 -17.46 -6.37
C SER A 196 -3.86 -16.83 -7.33
N GLN A 197 -3.73 -17.02 -8.64
CA GLN A 197 -4.55 -16.36 -9.65
C GLN A 197 -6.04 -16.64 -9.43
N CYS A 198 -6.85 -15.58 -9.52
CA CYS A 198 -8.30 -15.61 -9.40
C CYS A 198 -8.88 -14.61 -10.41
N GLU A 199 -9.95 -14.97 -11.12
CA GLU A 199 -10.68 -13.98 -11.92
C GLU A 199 -11.45 -13.04 -10.96
N GLY A 200 -11.26 -11.73 -11.13
CA GLY A 200 -12.14 -10.69 -10.56
C GLY A 200 -11.71 -10.04 -9.24
N GLU A 201 -10.58 -10.42 -8.63
CA GLU A 201 -10.02 -9.71 -7.48
C GLU A 201 -8.56 -9.34 -7.79
N THR A 202 -8.27 -8.03 -7.90
CA THR A 202 -6.89 -7.52 -7.94
C THR A 202 -6.16 -7.98 -6.68
N PRO A 203 -4.92 -8.50 -6.76
CA PRO A 203 -4.15 -8.79 -5.57
C PRO A 203 -4.02 -7.50 -4.75
N PHE A 204 -4.43 -7.56 -3.49
CA PHE A 204 -4.46 -6.44 -2.58
C PHE A 204 -3.02 -5.95 -2.30
N TYR A 205 -2.53 -5.00 -3.09
CA TYR A 205 -1.34 -4.24 -2.75
C TYR A 205 -1.75 -3.20 -1.70
N THR A 206 -1.46 -3.56 -0.44
CA THR A 206 -1.65 -2.78 0.79
C THR A 206 -3.04 -2.85 1.44
N PRO A 207 -3.15 -2.96 2.79
CA PRO A 207 -4.43 -2.83 3.51
C PRO A 207 -5.02 -1.42 3.48
N THR A 208 -4.27 -0.43 2.95
CA THR A 208 -4.64 0.99 3.00
C THR A 208 -5.58 1.42 1.88
N PHE A 209 -5.66 0.64 0.80
CA PHE A 209 -6.58 0.89 -0.32
C PHE A 209 -7.56 -0.27 -0.45
N CYS A 210 -8.53 -0.30 0.46
CA CYS A 210 -9.60 -1.28 0.48
C CYS A 210 -10.88 -0.74 -0.17
N HIS A 211 -10.82 0.00 -1.28
CA HIS A 211 -11.99 0.36 -2.10
C HIS A 211 -11.56 0.59 -3.55
N ILE A 212 -12.42 0.20 -4.50
CA ILE A 212 -12.25 0.08 -5.97
C ILE A 212 -11.86 -1.37 -6.36
N GLY A 213 -12.62 -2.13 -7.15
CA GLY A 213 -13.88 -1.89 -7.82
C GLY A 213 -14.25 -3.11 -8.66
N ASP A 214 -15.48 -3.60 -8.49
CA ASP A 214 -16.10 -4.63 -9.33
C ASP A 214 -16.27 -4.07 -10.75
N THR A 215 -15.45 -4.45 -11.73
CA THR A 215 -15.82 -4.55 -13.15
C THR A 215 -14.62 -4.94 -14.02
N LEU A 216 -14.50 -6.23 -14.36
CA LEU A 216 -13.92 -6.71 -15.62
C LEU A 216 -14.16 -8.22 -15.71
N GLN A 217 -15.37 -8.57 -16.15
CA GLN A 217 -15.78 -9.95 -16.36
C GLN A 217 -15.93 -10.21 -17.86
N SER A 218 -14.84 -10.65 -18.49
CA SER A 218 -14.91 -11.49 -19.69
C SER A 218 -13.54 -12.06 -20.06
N ALA A 219 -13.43 -13.39 -20.03
CA ALA A 219 -12.47 -14.24 -20.74
C ALA A 219 -11.08 -14.46 -20.09
N ILE A 220 -10.98 -15.41 -19.16
CA ILE A 220 -10.46 -16.79 -19.34
C ILE A 220 -10.49 -17.45 -17.94
N VAL A 221 -11.42 -18.40 -17.74
CA VAL A 221 -11.65 -19.08 -16.46
C VAL A 221 -10.49 -20.00 -16.11
N CYS A 222 -9.45 -19.48 -15.48
CA CYS A 222 -8.34 -20.26 -14.92
C CYS A 222 -8.15 -19.85 -13.46
N LEU A 223 -8.74 -20.64 -12.56
CA LEU A 223 -8.58 -20.48 -11.12
C LEU A 223 -7.32 -21.21 -10.67
N GLY A 224 -6.44 -20.50 -9.98
CA GLY A 224 -5.17 -21.01 -9.47
C GLY A 224 -5.36 -22.20 -8.51
N PRO A 225 -4.32 -23.00 -8.27
CA PRO A 225 -4.35 -24.12 -7.35
C PRO A 225 -4.87 -23.76 -5.94
N LEU A 226 -4.48 -22.59 -5.41
CA LEU A 226 -4.91 -22.16 -4.07
C LEU A 226 -6.40 -21.79 -4.04
N TRP A 227 -6.89 -21.10 -5.06
CA TRP A 227 -8.31 -20.76 -5.12
C TRP A 227 -9.18 -22.01 -5.14
N ARG A 228 -8.85 -22.97 -6.01
CA ARG A 228 -9.60 -24.23 -6.11
C ARG A 228 -9.54 -25.04 -4.82
N GLY A 229 -8.34 -25.21 -4.26
CA GLY A 229 -8.14 -26.09 -3.11
C GLY A 229 -8.39 -25.47 -1.74
N ILE A 230 -8.60 -24.15 -1.64
CA ILE A 230 -8.87 -23.45 -0.38
C ILE A 230 -10.25 -22.79 -0.39
N ARG A 231 -10.52 -21.89 -1.34
CA ARG A 231 -11.82 -21.21 -1.44
C ARG A 231 -12.89 -22.14 -2.00
N GLY A 232 -12.56 -22.92 -3.03
CA GLY A 232 -13.46 -23.92 -3.60
C GLY A 232 -13.90 -25.00 -2.60
N ASP A 233 -12.98 -25.39 -1.70
CA ASP A 233 -13.23 -26.35 -0.62
C ASP A 233 -13.89 -25.68 0.62
N GLY A 234 -14.10 -24.37 0.62
CA GLY A 234 -14.77 -23.63 1.70
C GLY A 234 -13.93 -23.39 2.97
N LEU A 235 -12.61 -23.61 2.90
CA LEU A 235 -11.70 -23.53 4.06
C LEU A 235 -11.39 -22.07 4.46
N ALA A 236 -11.28 -21.18 3.48
CA ALA A 236 -11.11 -19.74 3.66
C ALA A 236 -11.72 -18.94 2.49
N TYR A 237 -12.09 -17.69 2.72
CA TYR A 237 -12.62 -16.82 1.66
C TYR A 237 -11.56 -16.46 0.61
N GLY A 238 -10.32 -16.22 1.04
CA GLY A 238 -9.21 -15.88 0.14
C GLY A 238 -7.92 -16.59 0.55
N ALA A 239 -7.10 -16.97 -0.44
CA ALA A 239 -5.82 -17.61 -0.23
C ALA A 239 -4.83 -17.14 -1.30
N ASN A 240 -3.86 -16.33 -0.89
CA ASN A 240 -2.93 -15.67 -1.80
C ASN A 240 -1.49 -15.82 -1.32
N ILE A 241 -0.60 -16.09 -2.26
CA ILE A 241 0.86 -15.98 -2.12
C ILE A 241 1.32 -14.93 -3.12
N TYR A 242 2.09 -13.94 -2.66
CA TYR A 242 2.61 -12.88 -3.51
C TYR A 242 3.97 -12.38 -3.01
N THR A 243 4.73 -11.73 -3.88
CA THR A 243 6.04 -11.16 -3.57
C THR A 243 5.93 -9.70 -3.12
N ARG A 244 6.81 -9.27 -2.20
CA ARG A 244 7.10 -7.86 -1.92
C ARG A 244 8.58 -7.62 -2.19
N TYR A 245 8.91 -7.23 -3.42
CA TYR A 245 10.30 -7.11 -3.88
C TYR A 245 11.08 -5.98 -3.24
N GLU A 246 10.41 -4.93 -2.76
CA GLU A 246 11.03 -3.85 -1.98
C GLU A 246 11.56 -4.35 -0.63
N ARG A 247 10.89 -5.37 -0.07
CA ARG A 247 11.22 -5.99 1.22
C ARG A 247 11.98 -7.31 1.09
N ARG A 248 12.14 -7.83 -0.13
CA ARG A 248 12.75 -9.15 -0.37
C ARG A 248 12.05 -10.27 0.43
N ILE A 249 10.72 -10.28 0.42
CA ILE A 249 9.91 -11.31 1.08
C ILE A 249 8.81 -11.88 0.17
N ILE A 250 8.44 -13.13 0.40
CA ILE A 250 7.22 -13.75 -0.12
C ILE A 250 6.22 -13.83 1.03
N PHE A 251 4.96 -13.55 0.73
CA PHE A 251 3.90 -13.40 1.70
C PHE A 251 2.76 -14.36 1.41
N LEU A 252 2.35 -15.16 2.39
CA LEU A 252 1.12 -15.93 2.39
C LEU A 252 0.04 -15.17 3.17
N SER A 253 -1.13 -15.05 2.56
CA SER A 253 -2.35 -14.50 3.16
C SER A 253 -3.49 -15.50 3.03
N LEU A 254 -4.01 -15.96 4.16
CA LEU A 254 -5.29 -16.67 4.23
C LEU A 254 -6.31 -15.73 4.88
N TYR A 255 -7.27 -15.29 4.08
CA TYR A 255 -8.24 -14.26 4.42
C TYR A 255 -9.59 -14.90 4.78
N ARG A 256 -10.12 -14.50 5.95
CA ARG A 256 -11.37 -15.02 6.54
C ARG A 256 -11.46 -16.55 6.50
N CYS A 257 -10.59 -17.21 7.24
CA CYS A 257 -10.58 -18.66 7.40
C CYS A 257 -11.75 -19.11 8.27
N ALA A 258 -12.54 -20.06 7.76
CA ALA A 258 -13.48 -20.83 8.55
C ALA A 258 -12.76 -21.93 9.35
N GLN A 259 -11.75 -22.55 8.74
CA GLN A 259 -10.94 -23.62 9.33
C GLN A 259 -9.43 -23.29 9.18
N PRO A 260 -8.84 -22.49 10.08
CA PRO A 260 -7.49 -21.95 9.91
C PRO A 260 -6.39 -23.02 9.79
N VAL A 261 -6.46 -24.06 10.62
CA VAL A 261 -5.45 -25.14 10.62
C VAL A 261 -5.51 -25.96 9.34
N GLU A 262 -6.73 -26.33 8.92
CA GLU A 262 -6.93 -27.11 7.70
C GLU A 262 -6.59 -26.32 6.44
N ALA A 263 -6.99 -25.04 6.37
CA ALA A 263 -6.60 -24.14 5.28
C ALA A 263 -5.08 -24.03 5.14
N TYR A 264 -4.36 -23.93 6.26
CA TYR A 264 -2.91 -23.85 6.27
C TYR A 264 -2.23 -25.15 5.78
N GLU A 265 -2.62 -26.29 6.34
CA GLU A 265 -2.06 -27.59 5.92
C GLU A 265 -2.39 -27.91 4.45
N ARG A 266 -3.60 -27.57 4.00
CA ARG A 266 -4.01 -27.71 2.60
C ARG A 266 -3.19 -26.82 1.67
N THR A 267 -2.95 -25.57 2.08
CA THR A 267 -2.08 -24.62 1.34
C THR A 267 -0.67 -25.19 1.20
N LYS A 268 -0.08 -25.63 2.32
CA LYS A 268 1.24 -26.26 2.35
C LYS A 268 1.32 -27.48 1.44
N LYS A 269 0.29 -28.33 1.44
CA LYS A 269 0.23 -29.49 0.56
C LYS A 269 0.22 -29.08 -0.92
N ILE A 270 -0.63 -28.14 -1.31
CA ILE A 270 -0.74 -27.64 -2.69
C ILE A 270 0.60 -27.10 -3.18
N VAL A 271 1.24 -26.23 -2.40
CA VAL A 271 2.55 -25.65 -2.76
C VAL A 271 3.61 -26.73 -2.94
N ASN A 272 3.69 -27.69 -2.00
CA ASN A 272 4.64 -28.79 -2.10
C ASN A 272 4.37 -29.72 -3.28
N ASP A 273 3.11 -29.98 -3.60
CA ASP A 273 2.73 -30.84 -4.73
C ASP A 273 3.10 -30.19 -6.07
N VAL A 274 2.90 -28.87 -6.21
CA VAL A 274 3.34 -28.10 -7.39
C VAL A 274 4.87 -28.09 -7.51
N LEU A 275 5.59 -27.86 -6.40
CA LEU A 275 7.06 -27.87 -6.40
C LEU A 275 7.64 -29.25 -6.73
N LYS A 276 7.03 -30.33 -6.23
CA LYS A 276 7.50 -31.71 -6.46
C LYS A 276 7.14 -32.23 -7.84
N SER A 277 5.98 -31.85 -8.38
CA SER A 277 5.56 -32.30 -9.71
C SER A 277 6.46 -31.72 -10.79
N GLY A 278 6.95 -30.48 -10.60
CA GLY A 278 7.69 -29.72 -11.60
C GLY A 278 6.87 -29.44 -12.87
N ASN A 279 5.58 -29.77 -12.86
CA ASN A 279 4.69 -29.68 -14.01
C ASN A 279 3.68 -28.57 -13.75
N VAL A 280 3.65 -27.59 -14.66
CA VAL A 280 2.64 -26.54 -14.70
C VAL A 280 1.59 -26.86 -15.75
N VAL A 281 0.33 -26.55 -15.45
CA VAL A 281 -0.73 -26.67 -16.44
C VAL A 281 -0.61 -25.48 -17.39
N GLU A 282 -0.31 -25.74 -18.66
CA GLU A 282 0.01 -24.69 -19.64
C GLU A 282 -1.04 -23.58 -19.71
N SER A 283 -2.33 -23.94 -19.72
CA SER A 283 -3.41 -22.95 -19.75
C SER A 283 -3.45 -22.07 -18.49
N GLU A 284 -3.19 -22.65 -17.32
CA GLU A 284 -3.12 -21.93 -16.05
C GLU A 284 -1.87 -21.05 -15.98
N PHE A 285 -0.76 -21.50 -16.58
CA PHE A 285 0.47 -20.72 -16.69
C PHE A 285 0.32 -19.51 -17.61
N GLU A 286 -0.33 -19.69 -18.77
CA GLU A 286 -0.65 -18.59 -19.69
C GLU A 286 -1.66 -17.60 -19.09
N ALA A 287 -2.58 -18.06 -18.25
CA ALA A 287 -3.46 -17.17 -17.49
C ALA A 287 -2.66 -16.37 -16.45
N ALA A 288 -1.72 -17.01 -15.74
CA ALA A 288 -0.91 -16.36 -14.71
C ALA A 288 -0.03 -15.26 -15.31
N LYS A 289 0.57 -15.50 -16.49
CA LYS A 289 1.33 -14.49 -17.23
C LYS A 289 0.49 -13.26 -17.56
N ARG A 290 -0.72 -13.47 -18.10
CA ARG A 290 -1.63 -12.36 -18.43
C ARG A 290 -2.07 -11.59 -17.21
N SER A 291 -2.37 -12.29 -16.11
CA SER A 291 -2.74 -11.66 -14.85
C SER A 291 -1.59 -10.81 -14.29
N LEU A 292 -0.35 -11.32 -14.33
CA LEU A 292 0.82 -10.59 -13.85
C LEU A 292 1.08 -9.34 -14.72
N ILE A 293 0.99 -9.47 -16.05
CA ILE A 293 1.16 -8.33 -16.96
C ILE A 293 0.08 -7.27 -16.68
N CYS A 294 -1.17 -7.68 -16.49
CA CYS A 294 -2.27 -6.77 -16.17
C CYS A 294 -2.00 -6.01 -14.85
N GLU A 295 -1.55 -6.71 -13.81
CA GLU A 295 -1.19 -6.09 -12.52
C GLU A 295 -0.04 -5.08 -12.67
N MET A 296 1.01 -5.45 -13.42
CA MET A 296 2.12 -4.54 -13.70
C MET A 296 1.65 -3.31 -14.49
N MET A 297 0.77 -3.50 -15.47
CA MET A 297 0.19 -2.38 -16.24
C MET A 297 -0.68 -1.49 -15.35
N GLN A 298 -1.52 -2.06 -14.49
CA GLN A 298 -2.36 -1.30 -13.56
C GLN A 298 -1.56 -0.45 -12.58
N CYS A 299 -0.41 -0.94 -12.10
CA CYS A 299 0.50 -0.14 -11.29
C CYS A 299 1.03 1.10 -12.06
N GLU A 300 1.21 0.98 -13.37
CA GLU A 300 1.64 2.08 -14.25
C GLU A 300 0.45 2.94 -14.74
N GLU A 301 -0.78 2.41 -14.74
CA GLU A 301 -2.05 3.08 -15.12
C GLU A 301 -2.50 4.17 -14.13
N THR A 302 -1.70 4.47 -13.08
CA THR A 302 -1.79 5.77 -12.41
C THR A 302 -1.54 6.98 -13.35
N LEU A 303 -1.28 6.70 -14.64
CA LEU A 303 -1.18 7.61 -15.78
C LEU A 303 -2.32 7.47 -16.82
N GLU A 304 -3.50 6.95 -16.48
CA GLU A 304 -4.61 6.89 -17.44
C GLU A 304 -5.24 8.27 -17.77
N ILE A 305 -5.46 8.44 -19.08
CA ILE A 305 -5.82 9.65 -19.86
C ILE A 305 -7.33 9.90 -19.84
#